data_AF-A0AAE9MLY6-F1
#
_entry.id   AF-A0AAE9MLY6-F1
#
_cell.length_a   1.000
_cell.length_b   1.000
_cell.length_c   1.000
_cell.angle_alpha   90.00
_cell.angle_beta   90.00
_cell.angle_gamma   90.00
#
_symmetry.space_group_name_H-M   'P 1'
#
loop_
_entity.id
_entity.type
_entity.pdbx_description
1 polymer ?
#
loop_
_entity_poly.entity_id
_entity_poly.type
_entity_poly.pdbx_seq_one_letter_code
_entity_poly.pdbx_strand_id
1 'polypeptide(L)'
;MTNNFQKIKKAHVIMCLFLVSIIGCKQEKTTSYSKLDNRALVAKVQEYYSKRLDDCILSLEEINVVDEVSEKLNKYKLARREFKLIEPILAFADKENYKSLNAPNILKIEEEDATDIKIRAPFGFQVIEELLNEDEVDVAEVGSIIKKTVSRLKLIAANNTLYLKKHHVLWLLRDQIARIALVGITGFDSPVLEQSLLEAKTNYETLLFIINTYKSEFSKDKLYTDFVNELQTAQKMLQEGNFESFNRYDFIKNHTHKQLELLAKTSEDWKVEFPLTMAFNNNITSLFSKETFNIDFFNDYHQLEKAMSNEKIALGRKLFNDKNLSKDGVMSCATCHIKDKAFTDGLATFPKQKRNTPTLPYAAYQQTFFHDGRAGSLEGQIVGVVENKNEFHTNLENLTETVKNDSVYTKSFANLYGKVTDFNIRNAIANYIRSLGDFSSKFDKNINNKENTLTTSEINGFNLFMGKAKCATCHFPPVFNGTVPPNFTETEVESIGVPNMKETGLDDDLGAYDIFKTEERKYFFKTSTVRNISKTAPYMHNGVYETLEQVVDFYNKGGGEGLGYKVPNQTLPSDKLNLSEKEIKDLIAFMEALTDE
;
A
#
# COMPACT_ATOMS: atom_id res chain seq x y z
N MET A 1 82.63 0.44 -33.66
CA MET A 1 82.94 1.86 -33.47
C MET A 1 81.99 2.36 -32.38
N THR A 2 82.44 2.31 -31.11
CA THR A 2 82.85 3.47 -30.28
C THR A 2 81.64 4.32 -29.87
N ASN A 3 81.40 4.71 -28.62
CA ASN A 3 82.13 4.68 -27.35
C ASN A 3 81.08 5.05 -26.26
N ASN A 4 81.05 4.37 -25.12
CA ASN A 4 81.58 4.84 -23.83
C ASN A 4 81.13 6.24 -23.38
N PHE A 5 80.30 6.37 -22.33
CA PHE A 5 80.60 6.26 -20.88
C PHE A 5 81.10 7.57 -20.26
N GLN A 6 80.81 7.69 -18.94
CA GLN A 6 81.50 8.48 -17.89
C GLN A 6 80.80 9.81 -17.49
N LYS A 7 80.60 10.16 -16.21
CA LYS A 7 81.16 9.65 -14.93
C LYS A 7 80.59 10.45 -13.71
N ILE A 8 80.41 9.78 -12.54
CA ILE A 8 80.94 10.12 -11.18
C ILE A 8 80.36 11.36 -10.43
N LYS A 9 80.16 11.46 -9.10
CA LYS A 9 80.45 10.67 -7.86
C LYS A 9 79.65 11.24 -6.65
N LYS A 10 79.25 10.33 -5.73
CA LYS A 10 79.31 10.32 -4.23
C LYS A 10 78.84 11.51 -3.35
N ALA A 11 78.00 11.22 -2.33
CA ALA A 11 78.37 11.14 -0.89
C ALA A 11 77.16 11.00 0.11
N HIS A 12 77.21 9.97 0.98
CA HIS A 12 76.86 9.84 2.43
C HIS A 12 75.50 10.37 3.01
N VAL A 13 74.79 9.83 4.02
CA VAL A 13 74.88 8.69 4.97
C VAL A 13 73.55 8.64 5.81
N ILE A 14 73.01 7.44 6.06
CA ILE A 14 72.22 6.92 7.23
C ILE A 14 70.94 7.65 7.72
N MET A 15 69.76 6.99 7.68
CA MET A 15 69.14 6.28 8.84
C MET A 15 67.77 5.66 8.50
N CYS A 16 67.53 4.46 9.03
CA CYS A 16 66.37 3.60 8.86
C CYS A 16 65.02 4.24 9.22
N LEU A 17 63.99 3.95 8.42
CA LEU A 17 62.64 3.62 8.91
C LEU A 17 61.96 2.67 7.90
N PHE A 18 61.61 1.49 8.41
CA PHE A 18 60.74 0.51 7.77
C PHE A 18 59.46 1.18 7.25
N LEU A 19 59.09 0.92 5.99
CA LEU A 19 57.69 0.71 5.61
C LEU A 19 57.60 0.01 4.25
N VAL A 20 57.45 -1.30 4.39
CA VAL A 20 56.89 -2.26 3.46
C VAL A 20 55.85 -1.62 2.52
N SER A 21 56.21 -1.51 1.24
CA SER A 21 55.25 -1.24 0.17
C SER A 21 55.05 -2.54 -0.62
N ILE A 22 54.30 -3.47 -0.01
CA ILE A 22 53.67 -4.56 -0.75
C ILE A 22 52.60 -3.88 -1.63
N ILE A 23 52.92 -3.69 -2.91
CA ILE A 23 51.91 -3.41 -3.93
C ILE A 23 51.17 -4.73 -4.13
N GLY A 24 50.22 -4.99 -3.24
CA GLY A 24 49.26 -6.06 -3.39
C GLY A 24 48.33 -5.69 -4.54
N CYS A 25 48.56 -6.30 -5.71
CA CYS A 25 47.51 -6.46 -6.70
C CYS A 25 46.32 -7.14 -6.02
N LYS A 26 45.29 -6.38 -5.63
CA LYS A 26 43.97 -6.94 -5.38
C LYS A 26 43.41 -7.37 -6.74
N GLN A 27 43.78 -8.58 -7.17
CA GLN A 27 42.87 -9.36 -8.01
C GLN A 27 41.61 -9.54 -7.17
N GLU A 28 40.52 -8.85 -7.53
CA GLU A 28 39.20 -9.29 -7.10
C GLU A 28 39.08 -10.74 -7.57
N LYS A 29 39.13 -11.67 -6.61
CA LYS A 29 38.77 -13.07 -6.86
C LYS A 29 37.31 -13.03 -7.28
N THR A 30 37.05 -13.09 -8.57
CA THR A 30 35.74 -13.50 -9.08
C THR A 30 35.55 -14.94 -8.65
N THR A 31 34.87 -15.14 -7.53
CA THR A 31 34.49 -16.46 -7.04
C THR A 31 33.48 -17.01 -8.04
N SER A 32 33.95 -17.76 -9.03
CA SER A 32 33.09 -18.42 -10.02
C SER A 32 32.34 -19.56 -9.32
N TYR A 33 31.23 -19.25 -8.68
CA TYR A 33 30.27 -20.27 -8.27
C TYR A 33 29.76 -20.98 -9.53
N SER A 34 29.80 -22.31 -9.56
CA SER A 34 29.13 -23.07 -10.61
C SER A 34 27.64 -22.75 -10.56
N LYS A 35 27.08 -22.14 -11.61
CA LYS A 35 25.64 -21.83 -11.68
C LYS A 35 24.84 -23.11 -11.45
N LEU A 36 24.04 -23.12 -10.39
CA LEU A 36 23.09 -24.20 -10.14
C LEU A 36 21.96 -24.13 -11.18
N ASP A 37 21.43 -25.29 -11.58
CA ASP A 37 20.19 -25.34 -12.38
C ASP A 37 19.08 -24.63 -11.60
N ASN A 38 18.34 -23.72 -12.25
CA ASN A 38 17.20 -23.01 -11.64
C ASN A 38 16.21 -24.00 -11.01
N ARG A 39 16.02 -25.19 -11.60
CA ARG A 39 15.17 -26.23 -11.00
C ARG A 39 15.67 -26.68 -9.62
N ALA A 40 16.98 -26.79 -9.43
CA ALA A 40 17.57 -27.15 -8.14
C ALA A 40 17.42 -26.02 -7.11
N LEU A 41 17.49 -24.76 -7.54
CA LEU A 41 17.23 -23.60 -6.67
C LEU A 41 15.77 -23.56 -6.22
N VAL A 42 14.82 -23.74 -7.16
CA VAL A 42 13.39 -23.80 -6.86
C VAL A 42 13.05 -24.97 -5.94
N ALA A 43 13.66 -26.15 -6.16
CA ALA A 43 13.47 -27.31 -5.29
C ALA A 43 13.83 -27.03 -3.83
N LYS A 44 14.94 -26.30 -3.57
CA LYS A 44 15.33 -25.88 -2.20
C LYS A 44 14.30 -24.94 -1.58
N VAL A 45 13.77 -23.98 -2.35
CA VAL A 45 12.72 -23.07 -1.87
C VAL A 45 11.43 -23.83 -1.56
N GLN A 46 11.06 -24.78 -2.42
CA GLN A 46 9.88 -25.62 -2.22
C GLN A 46 10.03 -26.55 -1.01
N GLU A 47 11.20 -27.14 -0.77
CA GLU A 47 11.47 -27.97 0.41
C GLU A 47 11.33 -27.15 1.70
N TYR A 48 11.94 -25.96 1.74
CA TYR A 48 11.81 -25.04 2.86
C TYR A 48 10.36 -24.64 3.10
N TYR A 49 9.63 -24.26 2.04
CA TYR A 49 8.23 -23.87 2.12
C TYR A 49 7.34 -25.02 2.63
N SER A 50 7.52 -26.23 2.08
CA SER A 50 6.76 -27.42 2.47
C SER A 50 6.97 -27.74 3.95
N LYS A 51 8.24 -27.77 4.39
CA LYS A 51 8.56 -28.02 5.80
C LYS A 51 7.92 -26.98 6.72
N ARG A 52 8.00 -25.70 6.37
CA ARG A 52 7.44 -24.62 7.21
C ARG A 52 5.91 -24.64 7.24
N LEU A 53 5.29 -25.08 6.15
CA LEU A 53 3.86 -25.27 6.10
C LEU A 53 3.42 -26.43 7.01
N ASP A 54 4.16 -27.54 7.02
CA ASP A 54 3.92 -28.65 7.95
C ASP A 54 4.12 -28.21 9.42
N ASP A 55 5.22 -27.50 9.72
CA ASP A 55 5.50 -26.95 11.05
C ASP A 55 4.37 -26.00 11.51
N CYS A 56 3.81 -25.19 10.60
CA CYS A 56 2.69 -24.31 10.85
C CYS A 56 1.39 -25.08 11.16
N ILE A 57 1.08 -26.12 10.38
CA ILE A 57 -0.07 -27.00 10.61
C ILE A 57 0.02 -27.65 11.99
N LEU A 58 1.16 -28.25 12.32
CA LEU A 58 1.38 -28.93 13.60
C LEU A 58 1.25 -27.96 14.77
N SER A 59 1.89 -26.80 14.69
CA SER A 59 1.84 -25.78 15.76
C SER A 59 0.42 -25.26 15.99
N LEU A 60 -0.39 -25.16 14.94
CA LEU A 60 -1.78 -24.72 15.03
C LEU A 60 -2.69 -25.79 15.65
N GLU A 61 -2.45 -27.07 15.34
CA GLU A 61 -3.16 -28.20 15.95
C GLU A 61 -2.89 -28.32 17.46
N GLU A 62 -1.66 -27.99 17.91
CA GLU A 62 -1.29 -28.03 19.33
C GLU A 62 -2.12 -27.07 20.22
N ILE A 63 -2.69 -26.00 19.68
CA ILE A 63 -3.55 -25.06 20.43
C ILE A 63 -4.79 -25.79 20.99
N ASN A 64 -5.31 -26.79 20.27
CA ASN A 64 -6.49 -27.55 20.69
C ASN A 64 -6.17 -28.66 21.70
N VAL A 65 -4.89 -28.95 21.95
CA VAL A 65 -4.46 -30.02 22.87
C VAL A 65 -4.37 -29.53 24.31
N VAL A 66 -4.15 -28.22 24.49
CA VAL A 66 -3.98 -27.59 25.81
C VAL A 66 -5.30 -27.03 26.31
N ASP A 67 -5.53 -27.08 27.63
CA ASP A 67 -6.79 -26.62 28.23
C ASP A 67 -6.73 -25.14 28.62
N GLU A 68 -5.61 -24.68 29.22
CA GLU A 68 -5.50 -23.30 29.70
C GLU A 68 -5.36 -22.29 28.55
N VAL A 69 -6.15 -21.21 28.61
CA VAL A 69 -6.13 -20.11 27.62
C VAL A 69 -4.75 -19.46 27.50
N SER A 70 -4.04 -19.30 28.61
CA SER A 70 -2.69 -18.75 28.63
C SER A 70 -1.71 -19.61 27.82
N GLU A 71 -1.86 -20.94 27.88
CA GLU A 71 -1.06 -21.88 27.11
C GLU A 71 -1.51 -21.90 25.65
N LYS A 72 -2.83 -21.84 25.36
CA LYS A 72 -3.37 -21.68 24.00
C LYS A 72 -2.76 -20.46 23.30
N LEU A 73 -2.65 -19.33 24.00
CA LEU A 73 -2.06 -18.11 23.48
C LEU A 73 -0.57 -18.28 23.17
N ASN A 74 0.19 -18.98 24.01
CA ASN A 74 1.59 -19.29 23.74
C ASN A 74 1.75 -20.19 22.51
N LYS A 75 0.88 -21.20 22.36
CA LYS A 75 0.83 -22.06 21.17
C LYS A 75 0.43 -21.28 19.92
N TYR A 76 -0.53 -20.36 20.02
CA TYR A 76 -0.90 -19.45 18.93
C TYR A 76 0.30 -18.64 18.45
N LYS A 77 1.07 -18.03 19.35
CA LYS A 77 2.29 -17.27 18.99
C LYS A 77 3.30 -18.12 18.21
N LEU A 78 3.46 -19.40 18.56
CA LEU A 78 4.31 -20.33 17.82
C LEU A 78 3.75 -20.63 16.42
N ALA A 79 2.45 -20.94 16.32
CA ALA A 79 1.78 -21.17 15.04
C ALA A 79 1.85 -19.94 14.13
N ARG A 80 1.66 -18.75 14.71
CA ARG A 80 1.75 -17.46 14.03
C ARG A 80 3.15 -17.18 13.50
N ARG A 81 4.18 -17.49 14.29
CA ARG A 81 5.57 -17.42 13.82
C ARG A 81 5.81 -18.30 12.60
N GLU A 82 5.37 -19.56 12.61
CA GLU A 82 5.54 -20.45 11.44
C GLU A 82 4.71 -19.95 10.24
N PHE A 83 3.53 -19.37 10.46
CA PHE A 83 2.76 -18.71 9.40
C PHE A 83 3.53 -17.55 8.76
N LYS A 84 4.21 -16.72 9.56
CA LYS A 84 5.05 -15.63 9.05
C LYS A 84 6.32 -16.09 8.33
N LEU A 85 6.82 -17.30 8.61
CA LEU A 85 7.90 -17.90 7.80
C LEU A 85 7.43 -18.34 6.41
N ILE A 86 6.19 -18.81 6.27
CA ILE A 86 5.63 -19.18 4.97
C ILE A 86 5.10 -17.99 4.16
N GLU A 87 4.73 -16.89 4.84
CA GLU A 87 4.09 -15.72 4.23
C GLU A 87 4.78 -15.21 2.95
N PRO A 88 6.11 -14.99 2.89
CA PRO A 88 6.71 -14.42 1.68
C PRO A 88 6.48 -15.27 0.43
N ILE A 89 6.41 -16.59 0.59
CA ILE A 89 6.17 -17.53 -0.51
C ILE A 89 4.66 -17.68 -0.76
N LEU A 90 3.87 -17.88 0.30
CA LEU A 90 2.42 -18.07 0.19
C LEU A 90 1.73 -16.84 -0.40
N ALA A 91 2.04 -15.64 0.09
CA ALA A 91 1.47 -14.38 -0.39
C ALA A 91 1.86 -14.04 -1.83
N PHE A 92 2.91 -14.67 -2.37
CA PHE A 92 3.29 -14.53 -3.77
C PHE A 92 2.65 -15.61 -4.66
N ALA A 93 2.75 -16.88 -4.25
CA ALA A 93 2.31 -18.02 -5.05
C ALA A 93 0.80 -18.25 -5.01
N ASP A 94 0.13 -17.89 -3.91
CA ASP A 94 -1.30 -18.14 -3.69
C ASP A 94 -1.93 -17.04 -2.83
N LYS A 95 -2.14 -15.89 -3.47
CA LYS A 95 -2.61 -14.65 -2.85
C LYS A 95 -3.96 -14.80 -2.15
N GLU A 96 -4.90 -15.50 -2.77
CA GLU A 96 -6.25 -15.64 -2.22
C GLU A 96 -6.27 -16.49 -0.96
N ASN A 97 -5.49 -17.59 -0.93
CA ASN A 97 -5.35 -18.38 0.28
C ASN A 97 -4.63 -17.61 1.38
N TYR A 98 -3.56 -16.86 1.05
CA TYR A 98 -2.90 -15.96 2.01
C TYR A 98 -3.90 -14.95 2.62
N LYS A 99 -4.62 -14.21 1.77
CA LYS A 99 -5.62 -13.22 2.19
C LYS A 99 -6.65 -13.87 3.13
N SER A 100 -7.18 -15.04 2.77
CA SER A 100 -8.18 -15.72 3.60
C SER A 100 -7.66 -16.22 4.95
N LEU A 101 -6.39 -16.66 5.01
CA LEU A 101 -5.78 -17.18 6.25
C LEU A 101 -5.37 -16.07 7.21
N ASN A 102 -5.23 -14.84 6.70
CA ASN A 102 -4.78 -13.68 7.46
C ASN A 102 -5.80 -12.53 7.41
N ALA A 103 -7.06 -12.83 7.11
CA ALA A 103 -8.13 -11.84 7.03
C ALA A 103 -8.44 -11.27 8.43
N PRO A 104 -8.80 -9.99 8.54
CA PRO A 104 -9.32 -9.43 9.79
C PRO A 104 -10.63 -10.11 10.19
N ASN A 105 -11.01 -10.00 11.46
CA ASN A 105 -12.25 -10.57 11.98
C ASN A 105 -13.49 -9.73 11.60
N ILE A 106 -13.64 -9.49 10.30
CA ILE A 106 -14.73 -8.71 9.71
C ILE A 106 -15.38 -9.59 8.63
N LEU A 107 -16.70 -9.46 8.47
CA LEU A 107 -17.43 -10.17 7.42
C LEU A 107 -16.84 -9.83 6.04
N LYS A 108 -16.50 -10.86 5.26
CA LYS A 108 -16.15 -10.68 3.85
C LYS A 108 -17.42 -10.69 3.03
N ILE A 109 -17.69 -9.57 2.35
CA ILE A 109 -18.85 -9.38 1.50
C ILE A 109 -18.37 -9.23 0.05
N GLU A 110 -18.69 -10.20 -0.79
CA GLU A 110 -18.42 -10.20 -2.23
C GLU A 110 -19.75 -9.96 -2.97
N GLU A 111 -19.82 -8.87 -3.74
CA GLU A 111 -21.05 -8.41 -4.41
C GLU A 111 -20.76 -8.33 -5.93
N GLU A 112 -21.14 -9.36 -6.68
CA GLU A 112 -20.98 -9.36 -8.14
C GLU A 112 -22.15 -8.62 -8.82
N ASP A 113 -23.37 -8.91 -8.37
CA ASP A 113 -24.58 -8.17 -8.70
C ASP A 113 -25.61 -8.30 -7.56
N ALA A 114 -26.77 -7.65 -7.70
CA ALA A 114 -27.83 -7.68 -6.68
C ALA A 114 -28.45 -9.07 -6.43
N THR A 115 -28.10 -10.08 -7.21
CA THR A 115 -28.56 -11.46 -7.12
C THR A 115 -27.47 -12.45 -6.69
N ASP A 116 -26.19 -12.07 -6.76
CA ASP A 116 -25.04 -12.85 -6.28
C ASP A 116 -24.24 -12.08 -5.23
N ILE A 117 -24.75 -12.10 -4.00
CA ILE A 117 -24.11 -11.56 -2.80
C ILE A 117 -23.63 -12.73 -1.95
N LYS A 118 -22.30 -12.81 -1.74
CA LYS A 118 -21.67 -13.85 -0.93
C LYS A 118 -21.13 -13.22 0.35
N ILE A 119 -21.78 -13.53 1.47
CA ILE A 119 -21.34 -13.12 2.81
C ILE A 119 -20.63 -14.31 3.45
N ARG A 120 -19.37 -14.13 3.86
CA ARG A 120 -18.56 -15.17 4.48
C ARG A 120 -18.02 -14.69 5.81
N ALA A 121 -18.25 -15.49 6.84
CA ALA A 121 -17.56 -15.31 8.11
C ALA A 121 -16.04 -15.49 7.91
N PRO A 122 -15.23 -14.61 8.51
CA PRO A 122 -13.77 -14.70 8.45
C PRO A 122 -13.29 -15.98 9.16
N PHE A 123 -12.05 -16.35 8.90
CA PHE A 123 -11.34 -17.40 9.63
C PHE A 123 -9.85 -17.16 9.47
N GLY A 124 -9.03 -17.90 10.20
CA GLY A 124 -7.59 -17.79 10.09
C GLY A 124 -6.97 -17.15 11.33
N PHE A 125 -5.75 -16.66 11.17
CA PHE A 125 -4.91 -16.31 12.32
C PHE A 125 -5.43 -15.09 13.09
N GLN A 126 -5.84 -14.01 12.43
CA GLN A 126 -6.34 -12.83 13.16
C GLN A 126 -7.63 -13.13 13.94
N VAL A 127 -8.54 -13.91 13.36
CA VAL A 127 -9.76 -14.37 14.05
C VAL A 127 -9.40 -15.20 15.30
N ILE A 128 -8.43 -16.11 15.19
CA ILE A 128 -7.97 -16.90 16.34
C ILE A 128 -7.32 -16.01 17.40
N GLU A 129 -6.56 -14.98 16.99
CA GLU A 129 -5.95 -14.01 17.90
C GLU A 129 -6.99 -13.29 18.72
N GLU A 130 -7.99 -12.69 18.06
CA GLU A 130 -9.04 -11.92 18.71
C GLU A 130 -9.83 -12.80 19.69
N LEU A 131 -10.33 -13.95 19.24
CA LEU A 131 -11.11 -14.87 20.08
C LEU A 131 -10.33 -15.35 21.32
N LEU A 132 -9.01 -15.54 21.22
CA LEU A 132 -8.17 -15.95 22.36
C LEU A 132 -7.87 -14.81 23.35
N ASN A 133 -8.14 -13.55 22.98
CA ASN A 133 -7.91 -12.37 23.81
C ASN A 133 -9.21 -11.71 24.28
N GLU A 134 -10.37 -12.29 23.99
CA GLU A 134 -11.65 -11.87 24.57
C GLU A 134 -11.69 -12.11 26.09
N ASP A 135 -12.49 -11.31 26.80
CA ASP A 135 -12.68 -11.44 28.25
C ASP A 135 -13.24 -12.83 28.64
N GLU A 136 -14.13 -13.37 27.80
CA GLU A 136 -14.70 -14.72 27.92
C GLU A 136 -14.44 -15.52 26.64
N VAL A 137 -13.43 -16.39 26.65
CA VAL A 137 -13.03 -17.17 25.47
C VAL A 137 -13.99 -18.33 25.21
N ASP A 138 -14.69 -18.32 24.07
CA ASP A 138 -15.41 -19.49 23.55
C ASP A 138 -14.43 -20.50 22.93
N VAL A 139 -14.02 -21.48 23.75
CA VAL A 139 -13.08 -22.53 23.33
C VAL A 139 -13.64 -23.39 22.18
N ALA A 140 -14.96 -23.55 22.08
CA ALA A 140 -15.57 -24.35 21.01
C ALA A 140 -15.50 -23.60 19.67
N GLU A 141 -15.75 -22.29 19.68
CA GLU A 141 -15.60 -21.43 18.51
C GLU A 141 -14.12 -21.37 18.06
N VAL A 142 -13.19 -21.10 18.99
CA VAL A 142 -11.75 -21.13 18.72
C VAL A 142 -11.34 -22.45 18.06
N GLY A 143 -11.78 -23.58 18.62
CA GLY A 143 -11.49 -24.91 18.08
C GLY A 143 -12.04 -25.12 16.66
N SER A 144 -13.22 -24.57 16.37
CA SER A 144 -13.84 -24.60 15.03
C SER A 144 -13.04 -23.79 14.01
N ILE A 145 -12.63 -22.57 14.36
CA ILE A 145 -11.82 -21.70 13.49
C ILE A 145 -10.44 -22.32 13.24
N ILE A 146 -9.80 -22.89 14.28
CA ILE A 146 -8.54 -23.63 14.13
C ILE A 146 -8.71 -24.79 13.14
N LYS A 147 -9.74 -25.61 13.30
CA LYS A 147 -9.99 -26.76 12.40
C LYS A 147 -10.16 -26.33 10.95
N LYS A 148 -10.90 -25.24 10.70
CA LYS A 148 -11.09 -24.66 9.36
C LYS A 148 -9.76 -24.16 8.78
N THR A 149 -8.97 -23.47 9.59
CA THR A 149 -7.65 -22.93 9.22
C THR A 149 -6.65 -24.06 8.91
N VAL A 150 -6.54 -25.07 9.77
CA VAL A 150 -5.74 -26.28 9.55
C VAL A 150 -6.15 -26.99 8.26
N SER A 151 -7.45 -27.16 8.02
CA SER A 151 -7.96 -27.83 6.81
C SER A 151 -7.54 -27.07 5.55
N ARG A 152 -7.57 -25.74 5.59
CA ARG A 152 -7.10 -24.88 4.50
C ARG A 152 -5.59 -25.01 4.29
N LEU A 153 -4.79 -24.98 5.35
CA LEU A 153 -3.34 -25.17 5.27
C LEU A 153 -2.97 -26.55 4.71
N LYS A 154 -3.67 -27.62 5.11
CA LYS A 154 -3.49 -28.98 4.55
C LYS A 154 -3.81 -29.05 3.06
N LEU A 155 -4.84 -28.33 2.61
CA LEU A 155 -5.16 -28.22 1.18
C LEU A 155 -4.03 -27.52 0.41
N ILE A 156 -3.47 -26.45 0.97
CA ILE A 156 -2.32 -25.75 0.37
C ILE A 156 -1.11 -26.69 0.34
N ALA A 157 -0.83 -27.42 1.43
CA ALA A 157 0.28 -28.34 1.52
C ALA A 157 0.21 -29.45 0.47
N ALA A 158 -0.99 -29.96 0.20
CA ALA A 158 -1.22 -30.93 -0.85
C ALA A 158 -1.01 -30.37 -2.28
N ASN A 159 -1.00 -29.04 -2.46
CA ASN A 159 -0.96 -28.35 -3.76
C ASN A 159 0.15 -27.28 -3.85
N ASN A 160 1.28 -27.48 -3.16
CA ASN A 160 2.29 -26.43 -2.94
C ASN A 160 3.44 -26.36 -3.98
N THR A 161 3.25 -26.90 -5.19
CA THR A 161 4.34 -26.95 -6.19
C THR A 161 4.68 -25.55 -6.70
N LEU A 162 5.97 -25.18 -6.67
CA LEU A 162 6.43 -23.85 -7.04
C LEU A 162 7.01 -23.82 -8.46
N TYR A 163 6.58 -22.84 -9.26
CA TYR A 163 7.08 -22.58 -10.61
C TYR A 163 7.74 -21.21 -10.69
N LEU A 164 8.95 -21.08 -10.13
CA LEU A 164 9.65 -19.81 -10.04
C LEU A 164 10.70 -19.64 -11.14
N LYS A 165 10.59 -18.53 -11.88
CA LYS A 165 11.64 -17.96 -12.71
C LYS A 165 12.35 -16.87 -11.92
N LYS A 166 13.50 -16.39 -12.38
CA LYS A 166 14.25 -15.32 -11.69
C LYS A 166 13.41 -14.07 -11.42
N HIS A 167 12.59 -13.61 -12.38
CA HIS A 167 11.70 -12.47 -12.14
C HIS A 167 10.63 -12.75 -11.08
N HIS A 168 10.14 -14.00 -10.96
CA HIS A 168 9.20 -14.36 -9.88
C HIS A 168 9.86 -14.20 -8.51
N VAL A 169 11.12 -14.61 -8.38
CA VAL A 169 11.88 -14.47 -7.12
C VAL A 169 12.09 -12.99 -6.79
N LEU A 170 12.42 -12.16 -7.77
CA LEU A 170 12.59 -10.72 -7.53
C LEU A 170 11.27 -10.02 -7.20
N TRP A 171 10.15 -10.39 -7.83
CA TRP A 171 8.82 -9.88 -7.44
C TRP A 171 8.44 -10.31 -6.03
N LEU A 172 8.67 -11.58 -5.67
CA LEU A 172 8.44 -12.09 -4.31
C LEU A 172 9.18 -11.25 -3.27
N LEU A 173 10.49 -11.02 -3.50
CA LEU A 173 11.32 -10.21 -2.60
C LEU A 173 10.82 -8.76 -2.53
N ARG A 174 10.52 -8.13 -3.68
CA ARG A 174 10.01 -6.75 -3.75
C ARG A 174 8.70 -6.62 -2.97
N ASP A 175 7.75 -7.49 -3.26
CA ASP A 175 6.41 -7.43 -2.70
C ASP A 175 6.44 -7.71 -1.19
N GLN A 176 7.32 -8.58 -0.70
CA GLN A 176 7.48 -8.80 0.75
C GLN A 176 8.21 -7.64 1.45
N ILE A 177 9.26 -7.07 0.85
CA ILE A 177 9.93 -5.87 1.39
C ILE A 177 8.91 -4.73 1.53
N ALA A 178 8.08 -4.52 0.51
CA ALA A 178 6.99 -3.56 0.55
C ALA A 178 5.92 -3.95 1.59
N ARG A 179 5.50 -5.21 1.67
CA ARG A 179 4.52 -5.69 2.65
C ARG A 179 4.96 -5.40 4.08
N ILE A 180 6.22 -5.70 4.42
CA ILE A 180 6.78 -5.41 5.74
C ILE A 180 6.64 -3.91 6.06
N ALA A 181 7.04 -3.04 5.14
CA ALA A 181 7.02 -1.60 5.35
C ALA A 181 5.62 -0.98 5.41
N LEU A 182 4.70 -1.49 4.58
CA LEU A 182 3.40 -0.86 4.37
C LEU A 182 2.31 -1.40 5.31
N VAL A 183 2.40 -2.67 5.74
CA VAL A 183 1.42 -3.29 6.64
C VAL A 183 2.06 -4.10 7.78
N GLY A 184 3.19 -4.76 7.53
CA GLY A 184 3.81 -5.69 8.48
C GLY A 184 4.38 -5.05 9.75
N ILE A 185 4.67 -3.74 9.74
CA ILE A 185 5.12 -2.99 10.93
C ILE A 185 3.99 -2.14 11.55
N THR A 186 2.75 -2.28 11.08
CA THR A 186 1.68 -1.31 11.38
C THR A 186 0.68 -1.73 12.46
N GLY A 187 0.67 -3.00 12.84
CA GLY A 187 -0.42 -3.57 13.64
C GLY A 187 -1.50 -4.25 12.82
N PHE A 188 -1.53 -4.04 11.49
CA PHE A 188 -2.55 -4.60 10.58
C PHE A 188 -2.73 -6.12 10.72
N ASP A 189 -1.63 -6.85 10.89
CA ASP A 189 -1.62 -8.31 10.93
C ASP A 189 -1.74 -8.89 12.35
N SER A 190 -1.58 -8.08 13.39
CA SER A 190 -1.66 -8.49 14.81
C SER A 190 -2.27 -7.33 15.61
N PRO A 191 -3.58 -7.10 15.44
CA PRO A 191 -4.25 -5.91 15.94
C PRO A 191 -4.39 -5.90 17.47
N VAL A 192 -4.27 -7.07 18.13
CA VAL A 192 -4.45 -7.24 19.58
C VAL A 192 -3.13 -7.47 20.31
N LEU A 193 -2.29 -8.41 19.83
CA LEU A 193 -1.04 -8.75 20.50
C LEU A 193 0.13 -7.82 20.18
N GLU A 194 -0.03 -6.95 19.17
CA GLU A 194 0.98 -5.97 18.74
C GLU A 194 2.33 -6.62 18.36
N GLN A 195 2.31 -7.85 17.83
CA GLN A 195 3.53 -8.61 17.50
C GLN A 195 4.14 -8.27 16.14
N SER A 196 3.63 -7.23 15.47
CA SER A 196 4.02 -6.84 14.11
C SER A 196 5.53 -6.76 13.89
N LEU A 197 6.32 -6.21 14.82
CA LEU A 197 7.78 -6.13 14.65
C LEU A 197 8.46 -7.51 14.71
N LEU A 198 8.00 -8.40 15.59
CA LEU A 198 8.50 -9.77 15.71
C LEU A 198 8.11 -10.61 14.47
N GLU A 199 6.89 -10.40 13.97
CA GLU A 199 6.39 -11.01 12.75
C GLU A 199 7.20 -10.55 11.52
N ALA A 200 7.38 -9.24 11.36
CA ALA A 200 8.22 -8.65 10.31
C ALA A 200 9.66 -9.18 10.36
N LYS A 201 10.25 -9.26 11.56
CA LYS A 201 11.57 -9.87 11.80
C LYS A 201 11.63 -11.31 11.31
N THR A 202 10.54 -12.05 11.51
CA THR A 202 10.40 -13.45 11.08
C THR A 202 10.35 -13.57 9.56
N ASN A 203 9.65 -12.67 8.87
CA ASN A 203 9.65 -12.64 7.40
C ASN A 203 11.07 -12.45 6.82
N TYR A 204 11.93 -11.64 7.46
CA TYR A 204 13.33 -11.49 7.05
C TYR A 204 14.14 -12.79 7.11
N GLU A 205 13.78 -13.76 7.97
CA GLU A 205 14.42 -15.08 7.99
C GLU A 205 14.22 -15.78 6.63
N THR A 206 13.00 -15.73 6.09
CA THR A 206 12.68 -16.31 4.78
C THR A 206 13.31 -15.52 3.64
N LEU A 207 13.36 -14.19 3.70
CA LEU A 207 14.05 -13.37 2.70
C LEU A 207 15.55 -13.70 2.64
N LEU A 208 16.20 -13.81 3.80
CA LEU A 208 17.59 -14.22 3.91
C LEU A 208 17.81 -15.64 3.35
N PHE A 209 16.91 -16.57 3.68
CA PHE A 209 16.96 -17.93 3.13
C PHE A 209 16.88 -17.93 1.59
N ILE A 210 15.97 -17.17 0.99
CA ILE A 210 15.82 -17.06 -0.47
C ILE A 210 17.08 -16.43 -1.09
N ILE A 211 17.54 -15.29 -0.59
CA ILE A 211 18.76 -14.63 -1.12
C ILE A 211 19.98 -15.55 -1.03
N ASN A 212 20.16 -16.27 0.08
CA ASN A 212 21.25 -17.22 0.25
C ASN A 212 21.13 -18.42 -0.71
N THR A 213 19.92 -18.90 -0.97
CA THR A 213 19.66 -19.96 -1.95
C THR A 213 20.10 -19.54 -3.34
N TYR A 214 19.81 -18.30 -3.74
CA TYR A 214 20.15 -17.74 -5.04
C TYR A 214 21.53 -17.09 -5.10
N LYS A 215 22.41 -17.31 -4.11
CA LYS A 215 23.77 -16.73 -4.09
C LYS A 215 24.55 -16.93 -5.39
N SER A 216 24.42 -18.11 -6.02
CA SER A 216 25.13 -18.42 -7.28
C SER A 216 24.68 -17.59 -8.49
N GLU A 217 23.55 -16.88 -8.40
CA GLU A 217 23.07 -15.98 -9.46
C GLU A 217 23.74 -14.60 -9.41
N PHE A 218 24.32 -14.22 -8.27
CA PHE A 218 25.05 -12.96 -8.15
C PHE A 218 26.39 -13.06 -8.88
N SER A 219 26.63 -12.14 -9.82
CA SER A 219 27.92 -12.02 -10.50
C SER A 219 28.93 -11.19 -9.70
N LYS A 220 28.43 -10.37 -8.76
CA LYS A 220 29.20 -9.48 -7.90
C LYS A 220 29.06 -9.90 -6.44
N ASP A 221 30.13 -10.44 -5.86
CA ASP A 221 30.16 -10.84 -4.43
C ASP A 221 29.77 -9.68 -3.49
N LYS A 222 30.19 -8.45 -3.82
CA LYS A 222 29.83 -7.25 -3.05
C LYS A 222 28.33 -6.98 -3.01
N LEU A 223 27.62 -7.10 -4.13
CA LEU A 223 26.17 -6.83 -4.18
C LEU A 223 25.40 -7.83 -3.30
N TYR A 224 25.77 -9.11 -3.37
CA TYR A 224 25.21 -10.14 -2.50
C TYR A 224 25.48 -9.82 -1.02
N THR A 225 26.73 -9.51 -0.66
CA THR A 225 27.10 -9.19 0.72
C THR A 225 26.38 -7.94 1.24
N ASP A 226 26.30 -6.87 0.44
CA ASP A 226 25.60 -5.65 0.81
C ASP A 226 24.10 -5.92 1.04
N PHE A 227 23.48 -6.77 0.21
CA PHE A 227 22.06 -7.13 0.36
C PHE A 227 21.80 -7.98 1.61
N VAL A 228 22.60 -9.03 1.84
CA VAL A 228 22.48 -9.85 3.05
C VAL A 228 22.69 -9.03 4.31
N ASN A 229 23.72 -8.18 4.34
CA ASN A 229 24.00 -7.32 5.50
C ASN A 229 22.85 -6.35 5.77
N GLU A 230 22.23 -5.81 4.72
CA GLU A 230 21.10 -4.89 4.87
C GLU A 230 19.88 -5.60 5.44
N LEU A 231 19.52 -6.78 4.92
CA LEU A 231 18.42 -7.59 5.45
C LEU A 231 18.66 -7.98 6.92
N GLN A 232 19.89 -8.34 7.30
CA GLN A 232 20.26 -8.66 8.68
C GLN A 232 20.19 -7.43 9.59
N THR A 233 20.59 -6.26 9.10
CA THR A 233 20.54 -5.00 9.87
C THR A 233 19.09 -4.61 10.16
N ALA A 234 18.22 -4.65 9.13
CA ALA A 234 16.80 -4.39 9.28
C ALA A 234 16.12 -5.40 10.22
N GLN A 235 16.45 -6.69 10.09
CA GLN A 235 15.97 -7.74 10.97
C GLN A 235 16.34 -7.48 12.44
N LYS A 236 17.58 -7.06 12.70
CA LYS A 236 18.05 -6.73 14.05
C LYS A 236 17.32 -5.53 14.62
N MET A 237 17.13 -4.47 13.84
CA MET A 237 16.40 -3.28 14.26
C MET A 237 14.96 -3.61 14.68
N LEU A 238 14.29 -4.50 13.96
CA LEU A 238 12.94 -4.99 14.31
C LEU A 238 12.95 -5.82 15.60
N GLN A 239 13.94 -6.69 15.77
CA GLN A 239 14.08 -7.54 16.96
C GLN A 239 14.27 -6.72 18.25
N GLU A 240 14.99 -5.61 18.17
CA GLU A 240 15.28 -4.71 19.30
C GLU A 240 14.19 -3.65 19.51
N GLY A 241 13.23 -3.56 18.59
CA GLY A 241 12.17 -2.56 18.60
C GLY A 241 11.02 -2.86 19.55
N ASN A 242 10.34 -1.81 19.98
CA ASN A 242 9.07 -1.87 20.70
C ASN A 242 7.96 -1.27 19.82
N PHE A 243 6.81 -1.94 19.71
CA PHE A 243 5.77 -1.60 18.75
C PHE A 243 5.32 -0.13 18.79
N GLU A 244 5.05 0.41 19.98
CA GLU A 244 4.57 1.79 20.13
C GLU A 244 5.66 2.83 19.79
N SER A 245 6.90 2.59 20.23
CA SER A 245 8.00 3.56 20.11
C SER A 245 8.89 3.37 18.87
N PHE A 246 8.63 2.35 18.05
CA PHE A 246 9.45 2.03 16.89
C PHE A 246 9.43 3.16 15.85
N ASN A 247 10.64 3.57 15.43
CA ASN A 247 10.82 4.61 14.42
C ASN A 247 10.67 4.01 13.01
N ARG A 248 9.41 3.95 12.58
CA ARG A 248 8.98 3.44 11.27
C ARG A 248 9.48 4.33 10.14
N TYR A 249 9.52 5.65 10.36
CA TYR A 249 10.05 6.59 9.37
C TYR A 249 11.49 6.25 8.98
N ASP A 250 12.38 6.13 9.97
CA ASP A 250 13.78 5.79 9.72
C ASP A 250 13.95 4.36 9.20
N PHE A 251 13.10 3.43 9.64
CA PHE A 251 13.12 2.08 9.09
C PHE A 251 12.84 2.07 7.59
N ILE A 252 11.77 2.76 7.15
CA ILE A 252 11.42 2.83 5.74
C ILE A 252 12.49 3.58 4.94
N LYS A 253 12.90 4.76 5.44
CA LYS A 253 13.86 5.65 4.78
C LYS A 253 15.23 5.00 4.61
N ASN A 254 15.76 4.37 5.66
CA ASN A 254 17.15 3.92 5.69
C ASN A 254 17.33 2.44 5.37
N HIS A 255 16.29 1.62 5.58
CA HIS A 255 16.34 0.18 5.34
C HIS A 255 15.48 -0.24 4.15
N THR A 256 14.18 0.04 4.15
CA THR A 256 13.29 -0.40 3.07
C THR A 256 13.71 0.15 1.71
N HIS A 257 13.92 1.47 1.59
CA HIS A 257 14.36 2.07 0.32
C HIS A 257 15.71 1.53 -0.15
N LYS A 258 16.65 1.34 0.78
CA LYS A 258 17.97 0.75 0.47
C LYS A 258 17.85 -0.71 -0.01
N GLN A 259 16.95 -1.50 0.56
CA GLN A 259 16.67 -2.86 0.09
C GLN A 259 16.07 -2.87 -1.31
N LEU A 260 15.15 -1.95 -1.62
CA LEU A 260 14.58 -1.79 -2.95
C LEU A 260 15.66 -1.38 -3.98
N GLU A 261 16.57 -0.47 -3.63
CA GLU A 261 17.73 -0.14 -4.46
C GLU A 261 18.65 -1.34 -4.73
N LEU A 262 18.93 -2.15 -3.71
CA LEU A 262 19.76 -3.36 -3.84
C LEU A 262 19.05 -4.42 -4.68
N LEU A 263 17.72 -4.52 -4.59
CA LEU A 263 16.92 -5.41 -5.41
C LEU A 263 16.90 -4.97 -6.88
N ALA A 264 16.79 -3.66 -7.16
CA ALA A 264 16.90 -3.11 -8.52
C ALA A 264 18.28 -3.44 -9.13
N LYS A 265 19.37 -3.24 -8.38
CA LYS A 265 20.73 -3.64 -8.79
C LYS A 265 20.86 -5.15 -9.00
N THR A 266 20.16 -5.95 -8.20
CA THR A 266 20.13 -7.41 -8.33
C THR A 266 19.41 -7.84 -9.61
N SER A 267 18.34 -7.17 -9.99
CA SER A 267 17.64 -7.38 -11.26
C SER A 267 18.56 -7.19 -12.47
N GLU A 268 19.35 -6.10 -12.47
CA GLU A 268 20.36 -5.84 -13.51
C GLU A 268 21.46 -6.91 -13.52
N ASP A 269 21.98 -7.28 -12.34
CA ASP A 269 23.05 -8.27 -12.18
C ASP A 269 22.62 -9.67 -12.68
N TRP A 270 21.40 -10.07 -12.35
CA TRP A 270 20.80 -11.33 -12.79
C TRP A 270 20.33 -11.30 -14.24
N LYS A 271 20.39 -10.13 -14.90
CA LYS A 271 19.92 -9.86 -16.26
C LYS A 271 18.46 -10.27 -16.45
N VAL A 272 17.61 -9.85 -15.52
CA VAL A 272 16.20 -10.21 -15.54
C VAL A 272 15.43 -9.27 -16.46
N GLU A 273 14.72 -9.87 -17.41
CA GLU A 273 13.66 -9.21 -18.16
C GLU A 273 12.32 -9.57 -17.54
N PHE A 274 11.56 -8.54 -17.14
CA PHE A 274 10.22 -8.71 -16.60
C PHE A 274 9.21 -8.76 -17.75
N PRO A 275 8.28 -9.73 -17.75
CA PRO A 275 7.31 -9.86 -18.84
C PRO A 275 6.18 -8.82 -18.78
N LEU A 276 5.97 -8.20 -17.62
CA LEU A 276 4.94 -7.20 -17.37
C LEU A 276 5.31 -6.33 -16.17
N THR A 277 4.52 -5.30 -15.91
CA THR A 277 4.62 -4.47 -14.70
C THR A 277 3.25 -4.48 -14.01
N MET A 278 3.20 -4.91 -12.74
CA MET A 278 1.99 -4.87 -11.90
C MET A 278 1.82 -3.46 -11.28
N ALA A 279 1.10 -3.32 -10.17
CA ALA A 279 0.92 -2.05 -9.46
C ALA A 279 2.23 -1.31 -9.18
N PHE A 280 3.22 -2.01 -8.62
CA PHE A 280 4.57 -1.47 -8.47
C PHE A 280 5.38 -1.60 -9.76
N ASN A 281 6.15 -0.56 -10.07
CA ASN A 281 7.20 -0.66 -11.08
C ASN A 281 8.22 -1.75 -10.67
N ASN A 282 8.82 -2.40 -11.66
CA ASN A 282 9.66 -3.58 -11.39
C ASN A 282 10.95 -3.24 -10.65
N ASN A 283 11.52 -2.06 -10.92
CA ASN A 283 12.78 -1.60 -10.34
C ASN A 283 12.57 -0.37 -9.43
N ILE A 284 11.48 -0.33 -8.67
CA ILE A 284 11.28 0.74 -7.66
C ILE A 284 12.46 0.79 -6.69
N THR A 285 12.81 2.00 -6.26
CA THR A 285 13.83 2.24 -5.23
C THR A 285 13.26 2.97 -4.01
N SER A 286 12.05 3.51 -4.14
CA SER A 286 11.32 4.20 -3.08
C SER A 286 9.86 3.78 -3.09
N LEU A 287 9.23 3.78 -1.93
CA LEU A 287 7.78 3.59 -1.81
C LEU A 287 7.02 4.91 -1.99
N PHE A 288 7.66 6.07 -1.80
CA PHE A 288 7.01 7.38 -1.73
C PHE A 288 7.49 8.28 -2.88
N SER A 289 7.34 7.83 -4.12
CA SER A 289 7.83 8.54 -5.30
C SER A 289 6.88 8.40 -6.48
N LYS A 290 7.01 9.30 -7.46
CA LYS A 290 6.24 9.24 -8.71
C LYS A 290 6.58 8.00 -9.53
N GLU A 291 7.78 7.46 -9.34
CA GLU A 291 8.30 6.24 -9.96
C GLU A 291 7.87 4.95 -9.24
N THR A 292 7.15 5.04 -8.12
CA THR A 292 6.71 3.85 -7.35
C THR A 292 5.72 3.01 -8.16
N PHE A 293 4.71 3.65 -8.75
CA PHE A 293 3.57 2.95 -9.34
C PHE A 293 3.63 2.91 -10.86
N ASN A 294 3.19 1.79 -11.41
CA ASN A 294 2.76 1.71 -12.80
C ASN A 294 1.34 2.28 -12.90
N ILE A 295 1.20 3.51 -13.37
CA ILE A 295 -0.12 4.15 -13.43
C ILE A 295 -1.09 3.45 -14.39
N ASP A 296 -0.56 2.73 -15.39
CA ASP A 296 -1.38 1.99 -16.35
C ASP A 296 -2.00 0.72 -15.73
N PHE A 297 -1.51 0.26 -14.58
CA PHE A 297 -2.14 -0.83 -13.81
C PHE A 297 -3.53 -0.42 -13.30
N PHE A 298 -3.73 0.86 -13.02
CA PHE A 298 -4.98 1.43 -12.49
C PHE A 298 -5.88 2.01 -13.60
N ASN A 299 -5.66 1.57 -14.85
CA ASN A 299 -6.36 2.07 -16.02
C ASN A 299 -7.06 0.91 -16.74
N ASP A 300 -8.39 0.92 -16.73
CA ASP A 300 -9.22 -0.07 -17.44
C ASP A 300 -8.94 -0.14 -18.96
N TYR A 301 -8.36 0.90 -19.54
CA TYR A 301 -8.20 1.03 -20.99
C TYR A 301 -6.81 0.59 -21.48
N HIS A 302 -6.40 -0.62 -21.10
CA HIS A 302 -5.16 -1.25 -21.55
C HIS A 302 -5.04 -1.38 -23.09
N GLN A 303 -6.17 -1.27 -23.82
CA GLN A 303 -6.23 -1.42 -25.29
C GLN A 303 -5.83 -0.16 -26.08
N LEU A 304 -5.67 0.99 -25.43
CA LEU A 304 -5.13 2.17 -26.12
C LEU A 304 -3.60 2.04 -26.19
N GLU A 305 -3.08 1.62 -27.35
CA GLU A 305 -1.65 1.46 -27.67
C GLU A 305 -0.75 2.70 -27.41
N LYS A 306 -1.30 3.82 -26.90
CA LYS A 306 -0.53 5.00 -26.51
C LYS A 306 -0.88 5.47 -25.10
N ALA A 307 0.11 5.32 -24.21
CA ALA A 307 0.15 5.78 -22.84
C ALA A 307 -0.27 7.26 -22.66
N MET A 308 -0.47 7.64 -21.40
CA MET A 308 -0.62 9.02 -20.98
C MET A 308 0.49 9.90 -21.60
N SER A 309 0.12 11.04 -22.19
CA SER A 309 1.06 12.00 -22.78
C SER A 309 0.74 13.42 -22.32
N ASN A 310 1.71 14.33 -22.37
CA ASN A 310 1.50 15.73 -21.98
C ASN A 310 0.39 16.40 -22.80
N GLU A 311 0.24 16.05 -24.08
CA GLU A 311 -0.81 16.56 -24.95
C GLU A 311 -2.19 16.02 -24.56
N LYS A 312 -2.30 14.73 -24.21
CA LYS A 312 -3.54 14.13 -23.71
C LYS A 312 -3.94 14.73 -22.35
N ILE A 313 -2.98 14.94 -21.45
CA ILE A 313 -3.19 15.63 -20.18
C ILE A 313 -3.68 17.06 -20.41
N ALA A 314 -3.07 17.80 -21.34
CA ALA A 314 -3.48 19.17 -21.65
C ALA A 314 -4.89 19.24 -22.25
N LEU A 315 -5.25 18.30 -23.13
CA LEU A 315 -6.61 18.17 -23.66
C LEU A 315 -7.61 17.85 -22.54
N GLY A 316 -7.28 16.88 -21.69
CA GLY A 316 -8.07 16.54 -20.50
C GLY A 316 -8.30 17.73 -19.57
N ARG A 317 -7.25 18.50 -19.31
CA ARG A 317 -7.32 19.73 -18.50
C ARG A 317 -8.26 20.75 -19.14
N LYS A 318 -8.23 20.91 -20.47
CA LYS A 318 -9.13 21.84 -21.16
C LYS A 318 -10.59 21.41 -20.96
N LEU A 319 -10.89 20.13 -21.17
CA LEU A 319 -12.24 19.56 -20.96
C LEU A 319 -12.71 19.68 -19.50
N PHE A 320 -11.82 19.40 -18.54
CA PHE A 320 -12.10 19.49 -17.11
C PHE A 320 -12.58 20.89 -16.67
N ASN A 321 -12.13 21.94 -17.35
CA ASN A 321 -12.47 23.33 -17.07
C ASN A 321 -13.59 23.87 -18.00
N ASP A 322 -14.13 23.06 -18.91
CA ASP A 322 -15.09 23.51 -19.91
C ASP A 322 -16.53 23.40 -19.41
N LYS A 323 -17.17 24.55 -19.21
CA LYS A 323 -18.55 24.62 -18.72
C LYS A 323 -19.59 24.20 -19.76
N ASN A 324 -19.24 24.26 -21.05
CA ASN A 324 -20.15 23.90 -22.14
C ASN A 324 -20.47 22.40 -22.16
N LEU A 325 -19.73 21.59 -21.40
CA LEU A 325 -19.98 20.16 -21.24
C LEU A 325 -21.20 19.87 -20.34
N SER A 326 -21.63 20.84 -19.53
CA SER A 326 -22.89 20.77 -18.78
C SER A 326 -24.07 21.26 -19.63
N LYS A 327 -25.27 20.75 -19.36
CA LYS A 327 -26.49 21.08 -20.09
C LYS A 327 -26.76 22.58 -20.22
N ASP A 328 -26.59 23.32 -19.12
CA ASP A 328 -26.90 24.75 -19.07
C ASP A 328 -25.65 25.64 -19.31
N GLY A 329 -24.47 25.04 -19.56
CA GLY A 329 -23.24 25.79 -19.85
C GLY A 329 -22.63 26.50 -18.62
N VAL A 330 -23.04 26.14 -17.40
CA VAL A 330 -22.66 26.85 -16.16
C VAL A 330 -21.69 26.07 -15.26
N MET A 331 -21.57 24.75 -15.46
CA MET A 331 -20.79 23.86 -14.60
C MET A 331 -19.71 23.11 -15.38
N SER A 332 -18.53 22.99 -14.78
CA SER A 332 -17.42 22.14 -15.23
C SER A 332 -16.94 21.30 -14.04
N CYS A 333 -16.04 20.34 -14.25
CA CYS A 333 -15.43 19.60 -13.14
C CYS A 333 -14.72 20.56 -12.16
N ALA A 334 -14.07 21.59 -12.70
CA ALA A 334 -13.39 22.64 -11.92
C ALA A 334 -14.33 23.54 -11.10
N THR A 335 -15.65 23.47 -11.30
CA THR A 335 -16.62 24.18 -10.47
C THR A 335 -16.64 23.62 -9.04
N CYS A 336 -16.56 22.29 -8.90
CA CYS A 336 -16.54 21.62 -7.59
C CYS A 336 -15.13 21.18 -7.18
N HIS A 337 -14.25 20.91 -8.13
CA HIS A 337 -12.89 20.45 -7.86
C HIS A 337 -11.88 21.59 -8.10
N ILE A 338 -11.82 22.54 -7.17
CA ILE A 338 -11.03 23.77 -7.27
C ILE A 338 -9.56 23.47 -6.98
N LYS A 339 -8.68 23.72 -7.96
CA LYS A 339 -7.24 23.41 -7.86
C LYS A 339 -6.59 23.93 -6.56
N ASP A 340 -6.82 25.18 -6.21
CA ASP A 340 -6.18 25.83 -5.06
C ASP A 340 -6.68 25.28 -3.70
N LYS A 341 -7.80 24.54 -3.70
CA LYS A 341 -8.31 23.79 -2.55
C LYS A 341 -8.03 22.29 -2.66
N ALA A 342 -6.89 21.94 -3.27
CA ALA A 342 -6.51 20.58 -3.60
C ALA A 342 -7.65 19.79 -4.30
N PHE A 343 -8.31 20.43 -5.26
CA PHE A 343 -9.40 19.84 -6.04
C PHE A 343 -10.65 19.46 -5.21
N THR A 344 -10.98 20.26 -4.20
CA THR A 344 -12.29 20.25 -3.51
C THR A 344 -13.01 21.59 -3.68
N ASP A 345 -14.22 21.74 -3.14
CA ASP A 345 -14.98 23.01 -3.13
C ASP A 345 -14.86 23.77 -1.81
N GLY A 346 -14.40 23.11 -0.74
CA GLY A 346 -14.35 23.62 0.63
C GLY A 346 -15.73 23.82 1.27
N LEU A 347 -16.73 23.04 0.86
CA LEU A 347 -18.08 23.03 1.43
C LEU A 347 -18.35 21.73 2.17
N ALA A 348 -19.27 21.74 3.14
CA ALA A 348 -19.73 20.50 3.76
C ALA A 348 -20.33 19.55 2.70
N THR A 349 -21.25 20.08 1.89
CA THR A 349 -21.78 19.43 0.70
C THR A 349 -22.01 20.48 -0.39
N PHE A 350 -21.77 20.12 -1.65
CA PHE A 350 -22.13 20.99 -2.76
C PHE A 350 -23.67 21.13 -2.84
N PRO A 351 -24.24 22.29 -3.22
CA PRO A 351 -25.70 22.47 -3.25
C PRO A 351 -26.44 21.34 -3.97
N LYS A 352 -27.46 20.77 -3.30
CA LYS A 352 -28.27 19.62 -3.76
C LYS A 352 -27.53 18.29 -3.87
N GLN A 353 -26.31 18.20 -3.36
CA GLN A 353 -25.60 16.93 -3.13
C GLN A 353 -25.74 16.50 -1.67
N LYS A 354 -25.56 15.20 -1.43
CA LYS A 354 -25.57 14.63 -0.08
C LYS A 354 -24.20 14.53 0.56
N ARG A 355 -23.14 14.60 -0.26
CA ARG A 355 -21.76 14.30 0.16
C ARG A 355 -20.80 15.45 -0.14
N ASN A 356 -19.76 15.54 0.68
CA ASN A 356 -18.60 16.39 0.48
C ASN A 356 -17.88 16.02 -0.83
N THR A 357 -17.41 17.03 -1.56
CA THR A 357 -16.69 16.86 -2.81
C THR A 357 -15.27 16.35 -2.53
N PRO A 358 -14.91 15.09 -2.88
CA PRO A 358 -13.61 14.54 -2.55
C PRO A 358 -12.49 15.17 -3.37
N THR A 359 -11.27 15.14 -2.83
CA THR A 359 -10.05 15.52 -3.55
C THR A 359 -9.76 14.58 -4.73
N LEU A 360 -9.07 15.09 -5.76
CA LEU A 360 -8.67 14.34 -6.97
C LEU A 360 -7.19 13.91 -7.03
N PRO A 361 -6.21 14.66 -6.47
CA PRO A 361 -4.85 14.16 -6.28
C PRO A 361 -4.80 12.74 -5.73
N TYR A 362 -3.92 11.91 -6.30
CA TYR A 362 -3.75 10.48 -5.98
C TYR A 362 -4.97 9.58 -6.22
N ALA A 363 -6.09 10.10 -6.75
CA ALA A 363 -7.27 9.28 -7.05
C ALA A 363 -6.98 8.17 -8.08
N ALA A 364 -5.95 8.38 -8.91
CA ALA A 364 -5.43 7.44 -9.89
C ALA A 364 -5.00 6.09 -9.33
N TYR A 365 -4.68 6.02 -8.04
CA TYR A 365 -4.11 4.84 -7.39
C TYR A 365 -5.16 4.08 -6.57
N GLN A 366 -6.42 4.12 -6.99
CA GLN A 366 -7.56 3.44 -6.37
C GLN A 366 -8.27 2.55 -7.39
N GLN A 367 -9.01 1.56 -6.90
CA GLN A 367 -9.79 0.62 -7.71
C GLN A 367 -11.30 0.92 -7.68
N THR A 368 -11.75 1.72 -6.72
CA THR A 368 -13.15 2.13 -6.60
C THR A 368 -13.27 3.64 -6.40
N PHE A 369 -14.37 4.21 -6.90
CA PHE A 369 -14.59 5.66 -6.99
C PHE A 369 -15.97 6.05 -6.45
N PHE A 370 -16.10 7.33 -6.10
CA PHE A 370 -17.11 7.88 -5.19
C PHE A 370 -16.96 7.40 -3.74
N HIS A 371 -17.60 8.11 -2.80
CA HIS A 371 -17.61 7.76 -1.38
C HIS A 371 -18.28 6.41 -1.10
N ASP A 372 -19.22 5.95 -1.92
CA ASP A 372 -19.87 4.63 -1.77
C ASP A 372 -19.19 3.52 -2.59
N GLY A 373 -18.16 3.83 -3.38
CA GLY A 373 -17.48 2.85 -4.23
C GLY A 373 -18.26 2.40 -5.46
N ARG A 374 -19.34 3.08 -5.86
CA ARG A 374 -20.24 2.63 -6.95
C ARG A 374 -19.65 2.62 -8.36
N ALA A 375 -18.45 3.17 -8.56
CA ALA A 375 -17.78 3.19 -9.86
C ALA A 375 -16.44 2.46 -9.78
N GLY A 376 -16.17 1.57 -10.75
CA GLY A 376 -14.93 0.78 -10.82
C GLY A 376 -13.76 1.47 -11.53
N SER A 377 -13.97 2.65 -12.14
CA SER A 377 -12.88 3.42 -12.77
C SER A 377 -13.15 4.91 -12.80
N LEU A 378 -12.09 5.70 -13.01
CA LEU A 378 -12.19 7.15 -13.22
C LEU A 378 -13.12 7.48 -14.39
N GLU A 379 -13.01 6.75 -15.49
CA GLU A 379 -13.88 6.96 -16.63
C GLU A 379 -15.32 6.57 -16.37
N GLY A 380 -15.59 5.53 -15.57
CA GLY A 380 -16.93 5.21 -15.07
C GLY A 380 -17.47 6.28 -14.13
N GLN A 381 -16.61 6.84 -13.28
CA GLN A 381 -16.94 7.96 -12.39
C GLN A 381 -17.40 9.19 -13.18
N ILE A 382 -16.73 9.50 -14.30
CA ILE A 382 -17.11 10.61 -15.19
C ILE A 382 -18.54 10.42 -15.74
N VAL A 383 -18.93 9.19 -16.10
CA VAL A 383 -20.32 8.92 -16.55
C VAL A 383 -21.32 9.32 -15.46
N GLY A 384 -21.06 8.93 -14.23
CA GLY A 384 -21.92 9.26 -13.09
C GLY A 384 -22.11 10.77 -12.89
N VAL A 385 -21.07 11.58 -13.13
CA VAL A 385 -21.16 13.06 -13.04
C VAL A 385 -21.92 13.66 -14.22
N VAL A 386 -21.66 13.16 -15.43
CA VAL A 386 -22.31 13.63 -16.66
C VAL A 386 -23.83 13.46 -16.58
N GLU A 387 -24.28 12.31 -16.09
CA GLU A 387 -25.71 11.93 -16.01
C GLU A 387 -26.42 12.48 -14.77
N ASN A 388 -25.70 12.96 -13.76
CA ASN A 388 -26.31 13.49 -12.55
C ASN A 388 -27.04 14.81 -12.81
N LYS A 389 -28.35 14.80 -12.58
CA LYS A 389 -29.27 15.94 -12.69
C LYS A 389 -28.92 17.16 -11.82
N ASN A 390 -28.14 16.99 -10.77
CA ASN A 390 -27.65 18.07 -9.91
C ASN A 390 -26.20 18.50 -10.23
N GLU A 391 -25.57 17.87 -11.23
CA GLU A 391 -24.22 18.21 -11.70
C GLU A 391 -24.29 18.66 -13.17
N PHE A 392 -23.83 17.84 -14.12
CA PHE A 392 -23.81 18.24 -15.53
C PHE A 392 -25.18 18.12 -16.20
N HIS A 393 -26.07 17.27 -15.67
CA HIS A 393 -27.44 17.05 -16.14
C HIS A 393 -27.55 16.84 -17.66
N THR A 394 -26.64 16.07 -18.24
CA THR A 394 -26.65 15.74 -19.66
C THR A 394 -26.45 14.24 -19.86
N ASN A 395 -26.09 13.80 -21.06
CA ASN A 395 -25.73 12.41 -21.35
C ASN A 395 -24.47 12.35 -22.22
N LEU A 396 -23.93 11.16 -22.43
CA LEU A 396 -22.69 10.97 -23.20
C LEU A 396 -22.84 11.35 -24.69
N GLU A 397 -24.03 11.24 -25.26
CA GLU A 397 -24.31 11.62 -26.64
C GLU A 397 -24.18 13.14 -26.82
N ASN A 398 -24.90 13.91 -26.01
CA ASN A 398 -24.83 15.37 -26.00
C ASN A 398 -23.42 15.88 -25.67
N LEU A 399 -22.75 15.29 -24.67
CA LEU A 399 -21.37 15.60 -24.34
C LEU A 399 -20.46 15.43 -25.56
N THR A 400 -20.63 14.31 -26.28
CA THR A 400 -19.85 14.00 -27.49
C THR A 400 -20.16 14.99 -28.62
N GLU A 401 -21.43 15.36 -28.80
CA GLU A 401 -21.84 16.34 -29.81
C GLU A 401 -21.26 17.73 -29.52
N THR A 402 -21.31 18.20 -28.28
CA THR A 402 -20.66 19.45 -27.86
C THR A 402 -19.17 19.46 -28.25
N VAL A 403 -18.45 18.37 -27.97
CA VAL A 403 -17.02 18.25 -28.31
C VAL A 403 -16.80 18.18 -29.82
N LYS A 404 -17.67 17.52 -30.58
CA LYS A 404 -17.60 17.44 -32.06
C LYS A 404 -17.87 18.80 -32.72
N ASN A 405 -18.71 19.63 -32.13
CA ASN A 405 -19.06 20.94 -32.67
C ASN A 405 -17.98 22.02 -32.41
N ASP A 406 -17.01 21.75 -31.53
CA ASP A 406 -15.84 22.60 -31.33
C ASP A 406 -14.68 22.17 -32.25
N SER A 407 -14.27 23.07 -33.14
CA SER A 407 -13.19 22.82 -34.10
C SER A 407 -11.82 22.58 -33.46
N VAL A 408 -11.55 23.20 -32.31
CA VAL A 408 -10.29 23.01 -31.57
C VAL A 408 -10.25 21.62 -30.98
N TYR A 409 -11.34 21.17 -30.33
CA TYR A 409 -11.42 19.81 -29.81
C TYR A 409 -11.35 18.77 -30.91
N THR A 410 -12.14 18.91 -31.98
CA THR A 410 -12.13 17.94 -33.10
C THR A 410 -10.73 17.78 -33.69
N LYS A 411 -9.98 18.87 -33.89
CA LYS A 411 -8.58 18.82 -34.34
C LYS A 411 -7.67 18.10 -33.33
N SER A 412 -7.86 18.36 -32.04
CA SER A 412 -7.04 17.78 -30.96
C SER A 412 -7.30 16.27 -30.83
N PHE A 413 -8.56 15.85 -30.87
CA PHE A 413 -8.96 14.44 -30.85
C PHE A 413 -8.55 13.69 -32.12
N ALA A 414 -8.67 14.30 -33.31
CA ALA A 414 -8.18 13.69 -34.55
C ALA A 414 -6.67 13.39 -34.45
N ASN A 415 -5.88 14.31 -33.89
CA ASN A 415 -4.44 14.15 -33.74
C ASN A 415 -4.06 13.11 -32.66
N LEU A 416 -4.70 13.15 -31.49
CA LEU A 416 -4.29 12.37 -30.32
C LEU A 416 -4.97 11.00 -30.20
N TYR A 417 -6.18 10.88 -30.73
CA TYR A 417 -7.06 9.72 -30.59
C TYR A 417 -7.66 9.23 -31.92
N GLY A 418 -7.40 9.93 -33.03
CA GLY A 418 -7.97 9.62 -34.35
C GLY A 418 -9.42 10.07 -34.57
N LYS A 419 -10.24 10.12 -33.51
CA LYS A 419 -11.66 10.50 -33.58
C LYS A 419 -12.20 11.01 -32.25
N VAL A 420 -13.29 11.76 -32.30
CA VAL A 420 -14.08 12.14 -31.12
C VAL A 420 -15.11 11.04 -30.82
N THR A 421 -15.00 10.44 -29.64
CA THR A 421 -15.97 9.50 -29.06
C THR A 421 -16.11 9.81 -27.57
N ASP A 422 -17.24 9.43 -26.95
CA ASP A 422 -17.43 9.56 -25.50
C ASP A 422 -16.27 8.89 -24.73
N PHE A 423 -15.83 7.73 -25.22
CA PHE A 423 -14.71 6.98 -24.68
C PHE A 423 -13.41 7.80 -24.66
N ASN A 424 -13.06 8.44 -25.78
CA ASN A 424 -11.84 9.24 -25.87
C ASN A 424 -11.94 10.51 -25.01
N ILE A 425 -13.14 11.10 -24.89
CA ILE A 425 -13.38 12.27 -24.04
C ILE A 425 -13.17 11.91 -22.57
N ARG A 426 -13.80 10.84 -22.09
CA ARG A 426 -13.65 10.34 -20.72
C ARG A 426 -12.20 9.99 -20.41
N ASN A 427 -11.52 9.28 -21.32
CA ASN A 427 -10.10 8.96 -21.14
C ASN A 427 -9.22 10.22 -21.09
N ALA A 428 -9.48 11.24 -21.91
CA ALA A 428 -8.71 12.49 -21.86
C ALA A 428 -8.85 13.18 -20.50
N ILE A 429 -10.08 13.32 -19.98
CA ILE A 429 -10.35 13.89 -18.64
C ILE A 429 -9.67 13.04 -17.55
N ALA A 430 -9.80 11.71 -17.62
CA ALA A 430 -9.18 10.82 -16.66
C ALA A 430 -7.64 10.88 -16.69
N ASN A 431 -7.01 11.07 -17.86
CA ASN A 431 -5.56 11.29 -17.96
C ASN A 431 -5.11 12.57 -17.24
N TYR A 432 -5.93 13.63 -17.27
CA TYR A 432 -5.64 14.82 -16.47
C TYR A 432 -5.71 14.50 -14.97
N ILE A 433 -6.74 13.79 -14.51
CA ILE A 433 -6.87 13.38 -13.10
C ILE A 433 -5.69 12.49 -12.68
N ARG A 434 -5.29 11.53 -13.53
CA ARG A 434 -4.13 10.67 -13.32
C ARG A 434 -2.83 11.43 -13.12
N SER A 435 -2.71 12.62 -13.71
CA SER A 435 -1.51 13.46 -13.56
C SER A 435 -1.42 14.23 -12.23
N LEU A 436 -2.46 14.21 -11.39
CA LEU A 436 -2.55 15.07 -10.19
C LEU A 436 -1.86 14.50 -8.93
N GLY A 437 -1.16 13.36 -9.02
CA GLY A 437 -0.39 12.77 -7.91
C GLY A 437 1.11 13.01 -8.09
N ASP A 438 1.64 14.09 -7.51
CA ASP A 438 3.02 14.52 -7.80
C ASP A 438 4.09 13.95 -6.84
N PHE A 439 3.69 13.42 -5.67
CA PHE A 439 4.60 13.00 -4.60
C PHE A 439 5.62 14.10 -4.26
N SER A 440 5.11 15.34 -4.11
CA SER A 440 5.93 16.55 -3.93
C SER A 440 5.88 17.09 -2.50
N SER A 441 5.12 16.47 -1.61
CA SER A 441 4.98 16.90 -0.22
C SER A 441 6.32 16.94 0.53
N LYS A 442 6.35 17.71 1.62
CA LYS A 442 7.48 17.76 2.55
C LYS A 442 7.88 16.35 3.02
N PHE A 443 6.89 15.51 3.34
CA PHE A 443 7.14 14.11 3.71
C PHE A 443 7.84 13.33 2.59
N ASP A 444 7.33 13.40 1.35
CA ASP A 444 7.91 12.69 0.21
C ASP A 444 9.36 13.14 -0.07
N LYS A 445 9.64 14.45 0.01
CA LYS A 445 11.01 14.95 -0.18
C LYS A 445 11.97 14.45 0.90
N ASN A 446 11.55 14.48 2.17
CA ASN A 446 12.38 14.08 3.29
C ASN A 446 12.65 12.57 3.33
N ILE A 447 11.64 11.74 3.07
CA ILE A 447 11.77 10.28 3.07
C ILE A 447 12.64 9.77 1.90
N ASN A 448 12.75 10.57 0.83
CA ASN A 448 13.62 10.32 -0.31
C ASN A 448 14.99 11.02 -0.21
N ASN A 449 15.37 11.56 0.96
CA ASN A 449 16.64 12.30 1.15
C ASN A 449 16.82 13.53 0.23
N LYS A 450 15.74 14.08 -0.33
CA LYS A 450 15.79 15.31 -1.14
C LYS A 450 15.89 16.56 -0.27
N GLU A 451 15.44 16.47 0.98
CA GLU A 451 15.60 17.49 2.01
C GLU A 451 15.68 16.84 3.41
N ASN A 452 15.97 17.64 4.43
CA ASN A 452 16.02 17.21 5.83
C ASN A 452 15.39 18.27 6.73
N THR A 453 14.11 18.55 6.49
CA THR A 453 13.31 19.62 7.07
C THR A 453 12.13 19.12 7.91
N LEU A 454 11.85 17.81 7.92
CA LEU A 454 10.86 17.24 8.86
C LEU A 454 11.31 17.49 10.30
N THR A 455 10.37 17.97 11.09
CA THR A 455 10.48 18.19 12.52
C THR A 455 10.32 16.86 13.26
N THR A 456 10.75 16.82 14.51
CA THR A 456 10.50 15.66 15.38
C THR A 456 9.01 15.38 15.55
N SER A 457 8.16 16.42 15.58
CA SER A 457 6.70 16.26 15.71
C SER A 457 6.10 15.54 14.51
N GLU A 458 6.51 15.90 13.28
CA GLU A 458 6.04 15.23 12.05
C GLU A 458 6.53 13.78 11.95
N ILE A 459 7.77 13.50 12.38
CA ILE A 459 8.30 12.12 12.42
C ILE A 459 7.53 11.28 13.46
N ASN A 460 7.31 11.84 14.65
CA ASN A 460 6.52 11.18 15.69
C ASN A 460 5.08 10.92 15.21
N GLY A 461 4.49 11.89 14.51
CA GLY A 461 3.16 11.77 13.91
C GLY A 461 3.07 10.60 12.94
N PHE A 462 4.05 10.44 12.05
CA PHE A 462 4.09 9.29 11.15
C PHE A 462 4.20 7.96 11.92
N ASN A 463 5.05 7.91 12.95
CA ASN A 463 5.21 6.71 13.77
C ASN A 463 3.93 6.35 14.56
N LEU A 464 3.20 7.35 15.05
CA LEU A 464 1.88 7.18 15.68
C LEU A 464 0.85 6.69 14.67
N PHE A 465 0.75 7.35 13.51
CA PHE A 465 -0.19 7.03 12.43
C PHE A 465 -0.03 5.57 11.96
N MET A 466 1.23 5.14 11.82
CA MET A 466 1.60 3.81 11.39
C MET A 466 1.66 2.78 12.53
N GLY A 467 1.31 3.13 13.77
CA GLY A 467 1.50 2.27 14.93
C GLY A 467 0.37 2.41 15.93
N LYS A 468 0.66 3.04 17.08
CA LYS A 468 -0.27 3.17 18.21
C LYS A 468 -1.65 3.72 17.82
N ALA A 469 -1.72 4.68 16.90
CA ALA A 469 -2.99 5.27 16.48
C ALA A 469 -3.75 4.41 15.44
N LYS A 470 -3.12 3.33 14.94
CA LYS A 470 -3.67 2.34 13.99
C LYS A 470 -4.24 2.93 12.69
N CYS A 471 -4.00 4.19 12.36
CA CYS A 471 -4.57 4.83 11.16
C CYS A 471 -4.17 4.11 9.87
N ALA A 472 -2.93 3.59 9.81
CA ALA A 472 -2.40 2.86 8.66
C ALA A 472 -3.00 1.45 8.45
N THR A 473 -3.91 0.98 9.30
CA THR A 473 -4.65 -0.27 9.05
C THR A 473 -5.80 -0.10 8.07
N CYS A 474 -6.20 1.14 7.76
CA CYS A 474 -7.18 1.46 6.72
C CYS A 474 -6.65 2.52 5.74
N HIS A 475 -5.84 3.49 6.20
CA HIS A 475 -5.22 4.51 5.35
C HIS A 475 -3.83 4.09 4.91
N PHE A 476 -3.76 3.13 4.00
CA PHE A 476 -2.51 2.46 3.66
C PHE A 476 -1.50 3.37 2.94
N PRO A 477 -0.25 3.44 3.38
CA PRO A 477 0.81 4.07 2.60
C PRO A 477 1.01 3.33 1.27
N PRO A 478 1.61 3.99 0.25
CA PRO A 478 2.17 5.33 0.28
C PRO A 478 1.17 6.45 -0.10
N VAL A 479 -0.03 6.09 -0.55
CA VAL A 479 -1.08 7.06 -0.97
C VAL A 479 -2.10 7.36 0.14
N PHE A 480 -1.99 6.66 1.27
CA PHE A 480 -2.75 6.85 2.50
C PHE A 480 -4.27 6.77 2.32
N ASN A 481 -4.74 5.84 1.49
CA ASN A 481 -6.15 5.56 1.20
C ASN A 481 -6.46 4.07 1.41
N GLY A 482 -7.70 3.65 1.18
CA GLY A 482 -8.14 2.26 1.37
C GLY A 482 -7.60 1.22 0.39
N THR A 483 -6.66 1.55 -0.50
CA THR A 483 -6.20 0.60 -1.53
C THR A 483 -5.12 -0.33 -0.98
N VAL A 484 -5.44 -1.61 -0.86
CA VAL A 484 -4.69 -2.56 -0.02
C VAL A 484 -3.34 -2.95 -0.65
N PRO A 485 -2.19 -2.67 0.02
CA PRO A 485 -0.87 -3.05 -0.45
C PRO A 485 -0.57 -4.54 -0.19
N PRO A 486 0.48 -5.11 -0.81
CA PRO A 486 1.33 -4.54 -1.86
C PRO A 486 0.74 -4.74 -3.27
N ASN A 487 -0.45 -5.34 -3.40
CA ASN A 487 -1.02 -5.71 -4.70
C ASN A 487 -1.92 -4.61 -5.29
N PHE A 488 -2.54 -3.78 -4.46
CA PHE A 488 -3.39 -2.66 -4.85
C PHE A 488 -4.54 -3.04 -5.81
N THR A 489 -5.07 -4.26 -5.65
CA THR A 489 -6.15 -4.81 -6.48
C THR A 489 -7.54 -4.55 -5.91
N GLU A 490 -7.62 -4.02 -4.69
CA GLU A 490 -8.89 -3.74 -4.01
C GLU A 490 -8.78 -2.44 -3.22
N THR A 491 -9.90 -1.71 -3.14
CA THR A 491 -10.04 -0.53 -2.29
C THR A 491 -11.15 -0.80 -1.27
N GLU A 492 -10.78 -0.71 0.00
CA GLU A 492 -11.67 -0.97 1.13
C GLU A 492 -12.71 0.14 1.32
N VAL A 493 -13.86 -0.29 1.82
CA VAL A 493 -14.95 0.55 2.32
C VAL A 493 -15.16 0.18 3.77
N GLU A 494 -15.43 1.17 4.61
CA GLU A 494 -15.45 1.04 6.06
C GLU A 494 -16.71 1.70 6.64
N SER A 495 -17.24 1.11 7.71
CA SER A 495 -18.28 1.73 8.53
C SER A 495 -17.65 2.16 9.85
N ILE A 496 -17.50 3.48 10.03
CA ILE A 496 -16.88 4.06 11.22
C ILE A 496 -17.89 4.81 12.10
N GLY A 497 -19.15 4.90 11.67
CA GLY A 497 -20.22 5.54 12.42
C GLY A 497 -20.17 7.07 12.42
N VAL A 498 -19.96 7.68 11.24
CA VAL A 498 -19.94 9.15 11.08
C VAL A 498 -21.28 9.77 11.53
N PRO A 499 -21.27 10.81 12.38
CA PRO A 499 -22.50 11.46 12.83
C PRO A 499 -23.14 12.33 11.73
N ASN A 500 -24.43 12.61 11.90
CA ASN A 500 -25.10 13.67 11.15
C ASN A 500 -24.57 15.06 11.56
N MET A 501 -24.91 16.10 10.79
CA MET A 501 -24.47 17.49 11.00
C MET A 501 -24.83 18.12 12.37
N LYS A 502 -25.73 17.51 13.15
CA LYS A 502 -26.08 17.98 14.50
C LYS A 502 -25.34 17.21 15.59
N GLU A 503 -24.59 16.17 15.23
CA GLU A 503 -23.88 15.28 16.14
C GLU A 503 -24.78 14.58 17.17
N THR A 504 -26.07 14.40 16.83
CA THR A 504 -27.06 13.76 17.73
C THR A 504 -27.31 12.28 17.39
N GLY A 505 -26.60 11.72 16.42
CA GLY A 505 -26.77 10.36 15.95
C GLY A 505 -26.07 10.15 14.61
N LEU A 506 -26.21 8.94 14.06
CA LEU A 506 -25.65 8.61 12.75
C LEU A 506 -26.21 9.49 11.62
N ASP A 507 -25.37 9.69 10.61
CA ASP A 507 -25.79 10.19 9.31
C ASP A 507 -26.78 9.24 8.65
N ASP A 508 -27.72 9.77 7.85
CA ASP A 508 -28.78 8.97 7.22
C ASP A 508 -28.39 8.43 5.83
N ASP A 509 -27.21 8.79 5.31
CA ASP A 509 -26.64 8.22 4.09
C ASP A 509 -26.16 6.79 4.35
N LEU A 510 -26.78 5.83 3.68
CA LEU A 510 -26.50 4.40 3.85
C LEU A 510 -25.23 3.95 3.10
N GLY A 511 -24.59 4.81 2.32
CA GLY A 511 -23.31 4.52 1.67
C GLY A 511 -23.41 3.39 0.64
N ALA A 512 -22.48 2.44 0.72
CA ALA A 512 -22.38 1.30 -0.19
C ALA A 512 -23.64 0.42 -0.25
N TYR A 513 -24.48 0.44 0.79
CA TYR A 513 -25.80 -0.20 0.78
C TYR A 513 -26.62 0.16 -0.46
N ASP A 514 -26.56 1.41 -0.94
CA ASP A 514 -27.44 1.85 -2.02
C ASP A 514 -27.15 1.21 -3.38
N ILE A 515 -26.00 0.53 -3.53
CA ILE A 515 -25.60 -0.14 -4.76
C ILE A 515 -26.38 -1.44 -4.95
N PHE A 516 -26.29 -2.37 -3.98
CA PHE A 516 -26.88 -3.71 -4.07
C PHE A 516 -27.94 -4.01 -2.99
N LYS A 517 -28.16 -3.09 -2.05
CA LYS A 517 -29.09 -3.24 -0.91
C LYS A 517 -28.69 -4.36 0.06
N THR A 518 -27.39 -4.65 0.14
CA THR A 518 -26.80 -5.60 1.10
C THR A 518 -26.83 -5.00 2.50
N GLU A 519 -27.63 -5.59 3.40
CA GLU A 519 -27.88 -5.06 4.74
C GLU A 519 -26.59 -4.84 5.54
N GLU A 520 -25.59 -5.70 5.37
CA GLU A 520 -24.30 -5.62 6.04
C GLU A 520 -23.42 -4.46 5.55
N ARG A 521 -23.74 -3.84 4.41
CA ARG A 521 -23.04 -2.68 3.82
C ARG A 521 -23.63 -1.32 4.21
N LYS A 522 -24.55 -1.27 5.17
CA LYS A 522 -25.10 0.00 5.68
C LYS A 522 -24.01 0.86 6.32
N TYR A 523 -23.96 2.13 5.90
CA TYR A 523 -23.03 3.15 6.38
C TYR A 523 -21.55 2.90 6.00
N PHE A 524 -21.30 2.03 5.03
CA PHE A 524 -19.96 1.80 4.50
C PHE A 524 -19.57 2.87 3.48
N PHE A 525 -18.40 3.47 3.67
CA PHE A 525 -17.82 4.44 2.76
C PHE A 525 -16.36 4.12 2.45
N LYS A 526 -15.93 4.43 1.24
CA LYS A 526 -14.57 4.25 0.75
C LYS A 526 -13.57 5.05 1.60
N THR A 527 -12.55 4.38 2.11
CA THR A 527 -11.48 5.05 2.87
C THR A 527 -10.71 6.02 1.96
N SER A 528 -10.79 7.31 2.29
CA SER A 528 -10.23 8.39 1.46
C SER A 528 -8.75 8.64 1.75
N THR A 529 -8.05 9.30 0.82
CA THR A 529 -6.65 9.66 1.03
C THR A 529 -6.50 10.73 2.11
N VAL A 530 -5.45 10.63 2.95
CA VAL A 530 -5.04 11.73 3.85
C VAL A 530 -3.99 12.65 3.23
N ARG A 531 -3.58 12.43 1.97
CA ARG A 531 -2.72 13.37 1.25
C ARG A 531 -3.48 14.66 0.96
N ASN A 532 -2.79 15.79 1.09
CA ASN A 532 -3.38 17.13 0.96
C ASN A 532 -4.49 17.45 1.98
N ILE A 533 -4.67 16.67 3.05
CA ILE A 533 -5.82 16.80 3.96
C ILE A 533 -5.91 18.19 4.63
N SER A 534 -4.78 18.87 4.85
CA SER A 534 -4.74 20.25 5.38
C SER A 534 -5.45 21.28 4.50
N LYS A 535 -5.70 20.97 3.22
CA LYS A 535 -6.32 21.85 2.22
C LYS A 535 -7.75 21.44 1.86
N THR A 536 -8.31 20.41 2.50
CA THR A 536 -9.57 19.76 2.06
C THR A 536 -10.67 19.76 3.11
N ALA A 537 -10.59 20.61 4.13
CA ALA A 537 -11.70 20.81 5.06
C ALA A 537 -12.97 21.30 4.33
N PRO A 538 -14.18 20.97 4.82
CA PRO A 538 -14.45 20.10 5.98
C PRO A 538 -14.34 18.60 5.64
N TYR A 539 -14.38 17.75 6.66
CA TYR A 539 -14.02 16.32 6.60
C TYR A 539 -15.20 15.37 6.76
N MET A 540 -14.95 14.08 6.48
CA MET A 540 -15.92 13.00 6.34
C MET A 540 -16.80 13.10 5.09
N HIS A 541 -17.61 12.08 4.82
CA HIS A 541 -18.44 12.04 3.61
C HIS A 541 -19.50 13.13 3.58
N ASN A 542 -19.91 13.67 4.72
CA ASN A 542 -20.95 14.71 4.85
C ASN A 542 -20.39 16.09 5.25
N GLY A 543 -19.09 16.20 5.53
CA GLY A 543 -18.47 17.47 5.94
C GLY A 543 -18.78 17.90 7.37
N VAL A 544 -19.10 16.98 8.28
CA VAL A 544 -19.49 17.31 9.67
C VAL A 544 -18.37 17.92 10.50
N TYR A 545 -17.10 17.62 10.20
CA TYR A 545 -15.96 18.13 10.96
C TYR A 545 -15.22 19.23 10.21
N GLU A 546 -14.97 20.36 10.85
CA GLU A 546 -14.27 21.51 10.29
C GLU A 546 -12.76 21.44 10.49
N THR A 547 -12.29 20.75 11.54
CA THR A 547 -10.86 20.68 11.90
C THR A 547 -10.33 19.25 12.03
N LEU A 548 -9.01 19.09 11.85
CA LEU A 548 -8.36 17.79 12.01
C LEU A 548 -8.39 17.32 13.47
N GLU A 549 -8.44 18.23 14.44
CA GLU A 549 -8.63 17.89 15.85
C GLU A 549 -9.96 17.18 16.09
N GLN A 550 -11.04 17.63 15.45
CA GLN A 550 -12.34 16.95 15.55
C GLN A 550 -12.30 15.55 14.92
N VAL A 551 -11.64 15.42 13.76
CA VAL A 551 -11.44 14.12 13.11
C VAL A 551 -10.64 13.17 14.00
N VAL A 552 -9.51 13.61 14.54
CA VAL A 552 -8.65 12.77 15.40
C VAL A 552 -9.36 12.44 16.71
N ASP A 553 -10.11 13.37 17.30
CA ASP A 553 -10.89 13.13 18.52
C ASP A 553 -12.01 12.08 18.29
N PHE A 554 -12.68 12.10 17.13
CA PHE A 554 -13.65 11.08 16.74
C PHE A 554 -13.02 9.67 16.72
N TYR A 555 -11.86 9.51 16.09
CA TYR A 555 -11.12 8.23 16.10
C TYR A 555 -10.62 7.87 17.50
N ASN A 556 -10.10 8.83 18.25
CA ASN A 556 -9.57 8.61 19.61
C ASN A 556 -10.65 8.11 20.58
N LYS A 557 -11.93 8.42 20.30
CA LYS A 557 -13.08 7.97 21.08
C LYS A 557 -13.62 6.59 20.68
N GLY A 558 -13.18 6.00 19.55
CA GLY A 558 -13.67 4.71 19.06
C GLY A 558 -14.77 4.81 17.99
N GLY A 559 -14.81 5.92 17.25
CA GLY A 559 -15.80 6.15 16.19
C GLY A 559 -17.23 6.31 16.71
N GLY A 560 -18.22 5.97 15.89
CA GLY A 560 -19.62 6.16 16.24
C GLY A 560 -20.08 5.34 17.45
N GLU A 561 -19.62 4.09 17.59
CA GLU A 561 -19.89 3.29 18.79
C GLU A 561 -19.24 3.90 20.04
N GLY A 562 -18.03 4.45 19.90
CA GLY A 562 -17.34 5.20 20.93
C GLY A 562 -18.07 6.48 21.39
N LEU A 563 -18.91 7.05 20.51
CA LEU A 563 -19.83 8.15 20.82
C LEU A 563 -21.18 7.69 21.38
N GLY A 564 -21.40 6.38 21.51
CA GLY A 564 -22.63 5.78 22.00
C GLY A 564 -23.72 5.60 20.94
N TYR A 565 -23.37 5.67 19.65
CA TYR A 565 -24.30 5.37 18.56
C TYR A 565 -24.39 3.87 18.30
N LYS A 566 -25.53 3.42 17.78
CA LYS A 566 -25.69 2.04 17.32
C LYS A 566 -25.22 1.94 15.87
N VAL A 567 -24.01 1.42 15.65
CA VAL A 567 -23.39 1.32 14.32
C VAL A 567 -23.35 -0.15 13.89
N PRO A 568 -24.24 -0.62 13.02
CA PRO A 568 -24.18 -2.01 12.56
C PRO A 568 -22.88 -2.24 11.80
N ASN A 569 -22.18 -3.34 12.14
CA ASN A 569 -20.93 -3.77 11.50
C ASN A 569 -19.85 -2.67 11.46
N GLN A 570 -19.67 -1.93 12.56
CA GLN A 570 -18.53 -1.00 12.65
C GLN A 570 -17.23 -1.77 12.46
N THR A 571 -16.35 -1.26 11.61
CA THR A 571 -15.06 -1.89 11.30
C THR A 571 -13.90 -1.28 12.09
N LEU A 572 -14.11 -0.09 12.65
CA LEU A 572 -13.22 0.52 13.63
C LEU A 572 -13.48 -0.08 15.03
N PRO A 573 -12.43 -0.45 15.80
CA PRO A 573 -12.61 -0.81 17.21
C PRO A 573 -13.27 0.29 18.03
N SER A 574 -14.19 -0.09 18.92
CA SER A 574 -14.90 0.85 19.81
C SER A 574 -14.03 1.38 20.96
N ASP A 575 -12.87 0.76 21.20
CA ASP A 575 -11.96 1.16 22.27
C ASP A 575 -11.29 2.51 21.99
N LYS A 576 -11.07 3.26 23.07
CA LYS A 576 -10.33 4.52 22.99
C LYS A 576 -8.86 4.25 22.68
N LEU A 577 -8.31 5.03 21.76
CA LEU A 577 -6.87 4.99 21.44
C LEU A 577 -6.01 5.59 22.56
N ASN A 578 -6.63 6.35 23.49
CA ASN A 578 -5.97 7.01 24.62
C ASN A 578 -4.77 7.88 24.18
N LEU A 579 -4.93 8.60 23.07
CA LEU A 579 -3.96 9.55 22.59
C LEU A 579 -3.92 10.79 23.49
N SER A 580 -2.73 11.17 23.91
CA SER A 580 -2.48 12.43 24.60
C SER A 580 -2.62 13.63 23.66
N GLU A 581 -2.82 14.83 24.22
CA GLU A 581 -2.87 16.06 23.42
C GLU A 581 -1.62 16.27 22.55
N LYS A 582 -0.45 15.82 23.04
CA LYS A 582 0.80 15.88 22.28
C LYS A 582 0.78 14.92 21.09
N GLU A 583 0.31 13.70 21.29
CA GLU A 583 0.21 12.70 20.20
C GLU A 583 -0.79 13.14 19.13
N ILE A 584 -1.91 13.75 19.52
CA ILE A 584 -2.88 14.34 18.58
C ILE A 584 -2.20 15.45 17.74
N LYS A 585 -1.43 16.35 18.37
CA LYS A 585 -0.69 17.40 17.65
C LYS A 585 0.37 16.82 16.72
N ASP A 586 1.11 15.80 17.15
CA ASP A 586 2.11 15.13 16.32
C ASP A 586 1.44 14.47 15.09
N LEU A 587 0.31 13.77 15.26
CA LEU A 587 -0.47 13.19 14.16
C LEU A 587 -0.92 14.24 13.14
N ILE A 588 -1.47 15.36 13.62
CA ILE A 588 -1.90 16.46 12.75
C ILE A 588 -0.71 17.05 12.00
N ALA A 589 0.42 17.28 12.66
CA ALA A 589 1.62 17.79 12.01
C ALA A 589 2.11 16.86 10.88
N PHE A 590 2.07 15.54 11.10
CA PHE A 590 2.38 14.57 10.04
C PHE A 590 1.39 14.68 8.86
N MET A 591 0.09 14.71 9.12
CA MET A 591 -0.93 14.83 8.08
C MET A 591 -0.77 16.12 7.26
N GLU A 592 -0.40 17.24 7.90
CA GLU A 592 -0.08 18.49 7.23
C GLU A 592 1.18 18.37 6.35
N ALA A 593 2.18 17.60 6.78
CA ALA A 593 3.39 17.34 5.99
C ALA A 593 3.15 16.52 4.71
N LEU A 594 1.97 15.92 4.53
CA LEU A 594 1.52 15.25 3.30
C LEU A 594 0.91 16.20 2.26
N THR A 595 1.04 17.51 2.46
CA THR A 595 0.53 18.53 1.54
C THR A 595 1.51 18.74 0.39
N ASP A 596 1.05 18.56 -0.84
CA ASP A 596 1.81 18.84 -2.06
C ASP A 596 1.97 20.36 -2.27
N GLU A 597 3.07 20.70 -2.96
CA GLU A 597 3.46 22.08 -3.32
C GLU A 597 2.62 22.71 -4.44
#